data_AF-A0A7S3MJX7-F1
#
_entry.id   AF-A0A7S3MJX7-F1
#
_cell.length_a   1.000
_cell.length_b   1.000
_cell.length_c   1.000
_cell.angle_alpha   90.00
_cell.angle_beta   90.00
_cell.angle_gamma   90.00
#
_symmetry.space_group_name_H-M   'P 1'
#
loop_
_entity.id
_entity.type
_entity.pdbx_description
1 polymer ?
#
loop_
_entity_poly.entity_id
_entity_poly.type
_entity_poly.pdbx_seq_one_letter_code
_entity_poly.pdbx_strand_id
1 'polypeptide(L)'
;MIDLGFALWMIKRPMVSAYMRPLVVGTFMKSIRENAYTLCKDLRDASVVLAMIFIFLAFYSLICFFFYQGSYGGFIYFSSMPEAYYQLLILLTTANFPDIMLPAYQQNFWNCLLFVSFLLVGLYFLMNVLLANVYFKFKVRLQSDGVQNMIDQERYLNEYLDRFDIDNNGIMEPGETKSFYEEIFKFDVRQSRVDYDTLQ
;
A
#
# COMPACT_ATOMS: atom_id res chain seq x y z
N MET A 1 27.43 15.32 -0.56
CA MET A 1 28.66 15.14 0.26
C MET A 1 28.42 14.45 1.60
N ILE A 2 27.22 14.51 2.19
CA ILE A 2 26.89 13.82 3.45
C ILE A 2 26.83 12.28 3.25
N ASP A 3 26.37 11.81 2.08
CA ASP A 3 26.24 10.37 1.79
C ASP A 3 27.56 9.59 1.71
N LEU A 4 28.64 10.20 1.23
CA LEU A 4 29.92 9.53 1.06
C LEU A 4 30.61 9.26 2.41
N GLY A 5 30.48 10.20 3.35
CA GLY A 5 30.98 10.06 4.72
C GLY A 5 30.18 9.04 5.53
N PHE A 6 28.87 8.96 5.32
CA PHE A 6 28.00 7.97 5.96
C PHE A 6 28.26 6.55 5.43
N ALA A 7 28.51 6.41 4.13
CA ALA A 7 28.91 5.14 3.51
C ALA A 7 30.26 4.63 4.03
N LEU A 8 31.25 5.51 4.20
CA LEU A 8 32.57 5.18 4.75
C LEU A 8 32.49 4.79 6.24
N TRP A 9 31.63 5.45 7.03
CA TRP A 9 31.38 5.09 8.43
C TRP A 9 30.67 3.73 8.57
N MET A 10 29.78 3.38 7.63
CA MET A 10 29.05 2.10 7.61
C MET A 10 29.89 0.87 7.24
N ILE A 11 31.03 1.03 6.55
CA ILE A 11 31.96 -0.08 6.24
C ILE A 11 32.50 -0.73 7.53
N LYS A 12 32.54 0.00 8.64
CA LYS A 12 33.10 -0.45 9.92
C LYS A 12 32.22 -1.46 10.68
N ARG A 13 30.96 -1.70 10.24
CA ARG A 13 30.00 -2.63 10.87
C ARG A 13 29.35 -3.52 9.79
N PRO A 14 29.85 -4.76 9.54
CA PRO A 14 29.40 -5.57 8.41
C PRO A 14 27.91 -5.92 8.45
N MET A 15 27.32 -6.11 9.65
CA MET A 15 25.88 -6.37 9.78
C MET A 15 25.02 -5.15 9.43
N VAL A 16 25.44 -3.94 9.84
CA VAL A 16 24.69 -2.71 9.54
C VAL A 16 24.77 -2.40 8.04
N SER A 17 25.93 -2.61 7.42
CA SER A 17 26.10 -2.47 5.97
C SER A 17 25.16 -3.37 5.17
N ALA A 18 24.93 -4.62 5.62
CA ALA A 18 24.05 -5.55 4.91
C ALA A 18 22.59 -5.08 4.87
N TYR A 19 22.05 -4.58 5.98
CA TYR A 19 20.67 -4.06 6.04
C TYR A 19 20.50 -2.72 5.31
N MET A 20 21.54 -1.89 5.29
CA MET A 20 21.45 -0.55 4.70
C MET A 20 21.55 -0.55 3.17
N ARG A 21 22.15 -1.58 2.55
CA ARG A 21 22.25 -1.69 1.08
C ARG A 21 20.90 -1.63 0.36
N PRO A 22 19.90 -2.49 0.65
CA PRO A 22 18.60 -2.42 -0.02
C PRO A 22 17.86 -1.10 0.29
N LEU A 23 18.07 -0.55 1.48
CA LEU A 23 17.43 0.70 1.91
C LEU A 23 17.98 1.90 1.11
N VAL A 24 19.30 1.97 0.94
CA VAL A 24 19.99 2.99 0.15
C VAL A 24 19.59 2.90 -1.33
N VAL A 25 19.54 1.70 -1.91
CA VAL A 25 19.03 1.50 -3.28
C VAL A 25 17.59 1.98 -3.41
N GLY A 26 16.74 1.64 -2.43
CA GLY A 26 15.35 2.10 -2.37
C GLY A 26 15.22 3.64 -2.34
N THR A 27 16.10 4.32 -1.61
CA THR A 27 16.08 5.79 -1.53
C THR A 27 16.58 6.49 -2.79
N PHE A 28 17.40 5.84 -3.61
CA PHE A 28 17.89 6.39 -4.88
C PHE A 28 16.81 6.41 -5.96
N MET A 29 15.87 5.46 -5.93
CA MET A 29 14.80 5.39 -6.91
C MET A 29 13.65 6.35 -6.55
N LYS A 30 13.47 7.39 -7.37
CA LYS A 30 12.38 8.37 -7.22
C LYS A 30 11.01 7.70 -7.08
N SER A 31 10.74 6.69 -7.92
CA SER A 31 9.48 5.94 -7.90
C SER A 31 9.22 5.21 -6.57
N ILE A 32 10.24 4.58 -5.98
CA ILE A 32 10.10 3.89 -4.68
C ILE A 32 9.80 4.90 -3.57
N ARG A 33 10.49 6.05 -3.55
CA ARG A 33 10.25 7.10 -2.55
C ARG A 33 8.84 7.68 -2.67
N GLU A 34 8.37 7.92 -3.88
CA GLU A 34 7.02 8.43 -4.15
C GLU A 34 5.95 7.43 -3.73
N ASN A 35 6.16 6.14 -4.02
CA ASN A 35 5.26 5.06 -3.61
C ASN A 35 5.26 4.85 -2.08
N ALA A 36 6.42 4.93 -1.43
CA ALA A 36 6.51 4.79 0.02
C ALA A 36 5.82 5.96 0.74
N TYR A 37 6.04 7.20 0.28
CA TYR A 37 5.36 8.38 0.82
C TYR A 37 3.83 8.27 0.64
N THR A 38 3.43 7.78 -0.53
CA THR A 38 2.04 7.48 -0.89
C THR A 38 1.41 6.47 0.08
N LEU A 39 2.07 5.34 0.33
CA LEU A 39 1.60 4.34 1.27
C LEU A 39 1.46 4.89 2.69
N CYS A 40 2.43 5.70 3.15
CA CYS A 40 2.35 6.36 4.46
C CYS A 40 1.16 7.31 4.56
N LYS A 41 0.85 8.04 3.48
CA LYS A 41 -0.33 8.92 3.42
C LYS A 41 -1.62 8.10 3.45
N ASP A 42 -1.69 7.00 2.71
CA ASP A 42 -2.87 6.14 2.66
C ASP A 42 -3.12 5.44 4.02
N LEU A 43 -2.04 5.03 4.72
CA LEU A 43 -2.12 4.52 6.10
C LEU A 43 -2.61 5.59 7.08
N ARG A 44 -2.15 6.84 6.93
CA ARG A 44 -2.64 7.96 7.75
C ARG A 44 -4.12 8.22 7.51
N ASP A 45 -4.57 8.17 6.27
CA ASP A 45 -5.99 8.29 5.93
C ASP A 45 -6.82 7.11 6.50
N ALA A 46 -6.22 5.92 6.59
CA ALA A 46 -6.84 4.75 7.21
C ALA A 46 -6.71 4.69 8.74
N SER A 47 -6.07 5.68 9.37
CA SER A 47 -5.79 5.68 10.82
C SER A 47 -7.03 5.55 11.69
N VAL A 48 -8.17 6.12 11.28
CA VAL A 48 -9.43 6.02 12.03
C VAL A 48 -9.94 4.58 12.08
N VAL A 49 -9.98 3.89 10.93
CA VAL A 49 -10.42 2.48 10.86
C VAL A 49 -9.41 1.58 11.58
N LEU A 50 -8.11 1.86 11.42
CA LEU A 50 -7.05 1.13 12.10
C LEU A 50 -7.15 1.28 13.63
N ALA A 51 -7.44 2.48 14.14
CA ALA A 51 -7.68 2.71 15.55
C ALA A 51 -8.92 1.96 16.06
N MET A 52 -10.01 1.91 15.26
CA MET A 52 -11.17 1.08 15.61
C MET A 52 -10.81 -0.39 15.75
N ILE A 53 -9.96 -0.94 14.88
CA ILE A 53 -9.47 -2.33 14.97
C ILE A 53 -8.67 -2.55 16.26
N PHE A 54 -7.75 -1.63 16.60
CA PHE A 54 -6.95 -1.78 17.82
C PHE A 54 -7.78 -1.64 19.09
N ILE A 55 -8.76 -0.74 19.12
CA ILE A 55 -9.72 -0.62 20.24
C ILE A 55 -10.57 -1.88 20.36
N PHE A 56 -11.05 -2.42 19.24
CA PHE A 56 -11.79 -3.68 19.19
C PHE A 56 -10.96 -4.85 19.75
N LEU A 57 -9.69 -4.96 19.36
CA LEU A 57 -8.75 -5.95 19.90
C LEU A 57 -8.52 -5.78 21.40
N ALA A 58 -8.34 -4.55 21.88
CA ALA A 58 -8.15 -4.27 23.30
C ALA A 58 -9.40 -4.64 24.11
N PHE A 59 -10.60 -4.34 23.59
CA PHE A 59 -11.86 -4.68 24.21
C PHE A 59 -12.08 -6.20 24.28
N TYR A 60 -11.87 -6.93 23.18
CA TYR A 60 -11.99 -8.39 23.20
C TYR A 60 -10.90 -9.05 24.03
N SER A 61 -9.69 -8.49 24.09
CA SER A 61 -8.61 -8.96 24.96
C SER A 61 -9.01 -8.90 26.43
N LEU A 62 -9.63 -7.79 26.86
CA LEU A 62 -10.18 -7.68 28.22
C LEU A 62 -11.22 -8.77 28.50
N ILE A 63 -12.18 -8.97 27.59
CA ILE A 63 -13.23 -9.97 27.78
C ILE A 63 -12.62 -11.37 27.88
N CYS A 64 -11.75 -11.76 26.95
CA CYS A 64 -11.11 -13.07 26.95
C CYS A 64 -10.29 -13.29 28.22
N PHE A 65 -9.50 -12.29 28.64
CA PHE A 65 -8.68 -12.39 29.83
C PHE A 65 -9.54 -12.64 31.08
N PHE A 66 -10.59 -11.85 31.31
CA PHE A 66 -11.46 -12.04 32.46
C PHE A 66 -12.30 -13.32 32.40
N PHE A 67 -12.79 -13.71 31.22
CA PHE A 67 -13.62 -14.89 31.06
C PHE A 67 -12.83 -16.19 31.26
N TYR A 68 -11.56 -16.23 30.82
CA TYR A 68 -10.72 -17.44 30.88
C TYR A 68 -9.69 -17.45 32.03
N GLN A 69 -9.67 -16.46 32.92
CA GLN A 69 -8.67 -16.30 33.99
C GLN A 69 -8.48 -17.54 34.90
N GLY A 70 -9.47 -18.43 35.00
CA GLY A 70 -9.42 -19.67 35.79
C GLY A 70 -9.47 -20.97 34.97
N SER A 71 -9.35 -20.89 33.65
CA SER A 71 -9.51 -22.01 32.74
C SER A 71 -8.17 -22.51 32.20
N TYR A 72 -8.03 -23.81 31.92
CA TYR A 72 -6.80 -24.36 31.31
C TYR A 72 -6.46 -23.68 29.97
N GLY A 73 -7.47 -23.36 29.16
CA GLY A 73 -7.29 -22.60 27.92
C GLY A 73 -6.82 -21.16 28.16
N GLY A 74 -7.23 -20.55 29.27
CA GLY A 74 -6.75 -19.24 29.70
C GLY A 74 -5.29 -19.25 30.11
N PHE A 75 -4.82 -20.31 30.75
CA PHE A 75 -3.40 -20.44 31.09
C PHE A 75 -2.49 -20.50 29.85
N ILE A 76 -2.96 -21.13 28.76
CA ILE A 76 -2.18 -21.28 27.52
C ILE A 76 -2.20 -20.00 26.69
N TYR A 77 -3.39 -19.41 26.46
CA TYR A 77 -3.57 -18.32 25.48
C TYR A 77 -3.86 -16.95 26.10
N PHE A 78 -4.32 -16.90 27.36
CA PHE A 78 -4.80 -15.67 28.01
C PHE A 78 -4.15 -15.48 29.39
N SER A 79 -2.87 -15.84 29.54
CA SER A 79 -2.13 -15.81 30.81
C SER A 79 -1.94 -14.39 31.36
N SER A 80 -1.80 -13.42 30.46
CA SER A 80 -1.70 -11.99 30.76
C SER A 80 -2.46 -11.19 29.71
N MET A 81 -2.81 -9.95 30.02
CA MET A 81 -3.55 -9.09 29.11
C MET A 81 -2.78 -8.75 27.80
N PRO A 82 -1.46 -8.49 27.82
CA PRO A 82 -0.68 -8.35 26.58
C PRO A 82 -0.63 -9.63 25.74
N GLU A 83 -0.53 -10.79 26.39
CA GLU A 83 -0.55 -12.09 25.70
C GLU A 83 -1.92 -12.32 25.03
N ALA A 84 -3.01 -12.05 25.76
CA ALA A 84 -4.37 -12.12 25.22
C ALA A 84 -4.55 -11.22 23.99
N TYR A 85 -4.02 -9.99 24.05
CA TYR A 85 -4.06 -9.07 22.92
C TYR A 85 -3.27 -9.60 21.71
N TYR A 86 -2.09 -10.15 21.95
CA TYR A 86 -1.25 -10.74 20.90
C TYR A 86 -1.92 -11.97 20.25
N GLN A 87 -2.48 -12.87 21.05
CA GLN A 87 -3.20 -14.05 20.56
C GLN A 87 -4.44 -13.66 19.74
N LEU A 88 -5.15 -12.61 20.14
CA LEU A 88 -6.28 -12.07 19.36
C LEU A 88 -5.83 -11.31 18.10
N LEU A 89 -4.65 -10.69 18.09
CA LEU A 89 -4.06 -10.09 16.89
C LEU A 89 -3.72 -11.18 15.86
N ILE A 90 -3.20 -12.33 16.29
CA ILE A 90 -2.97 -13.50 15.43
C ILE A 90 -4.32 -14.10 14.97
N LEU A 91 -5.34 -14.11 15.84
CA LEU A 91 -6.68 -14.59 15.46
C LEU A 91 -7.35 -13.69 14.44
N LEU A 92 -7.11 -12.38 14.50
CA LEU A 92 -7.62 -11.42 13.51
C LEU A 92 -7.11 -11.73 12.09
N THR A 93 -5.89 -12.29 11.97
CA THR A 93 -5.35 -12.81 10.71
C THR A 93 -5.64 -14.30 10.48
N THR A 94 -6.44 -14.91 11.36
CA THR A 94 -6.88 -16.32 11.33
C THR A 94 -5.77 -17.37 11.42
N ALA A 95 -4.55 -16.97 11.76
CA ALA A 95 -3.40 -17.87 11.74
C ALA A 95 -3.38 -18.91 12.87
N ASN A 96 -4.09 -18.65 13.97
CA ASN A 96 -4.22 -19.57 15.11
C ASN A 96 -5.64 -20.15 15.27
N PHE A 97 -6.49 -20.04 14.24
CA PHE A 97 -7.80 -20.69 14.21
C PHE A 97 -7.69 -22.07 13.55
N PRO A 98 -8.33 -23.13 14.07
CA PRO A 98 -9.25 -23.17 15.21
C PRO A 98 -8.58 -23.32 16.59
N ASP A 99 -7.26 -23.45 16.65
CA ASP A 99 -6.53 -23.88 17.85
C ASP A 99 -6.79 -23.04 19.10
N ILE A 100 -6.84 -21.70 18.98
CA ILE A 100 -7.15 -20.80 20.10
C ILE A 100 -8.56 -21.02 20.68
N MET A 101 -9.49 -21.51 19.87
CA MET A 101 -10.90 -21.69 20.22
C MET A 101 -11.18 -23.10 20.79
N LEU A 102 -10.37 -24.10 20.43
CA LEU A 102 -10.60 -25.50 20.82
C LEU A 102 -10.73 -25.72 22.34
N PRO A 103 -9.88 -25.13 23.22
CA PRO A 103 -10.02 -25.33 24.66
C PRO A 103 -11.34 -24.81 25.22
N ALA A 104 -11.87 -23.72 24.64
CA ALA A 104 -13.17 -23.16 25.02
C ALA A 104 -14.32 -24.05 24.54
N TYR A 105 -14.23 -24.56 23.32
CA TYR A 105 -15.21 -25.48 22.75
C TYR A 105 -15.32 -26.79 23.55
N GLN A 106 -14.18 -27.33 23.99
CA GLN A 106 -14.14 -28.56 24.80
C GLN A 106 -14.79 -28.39 26.18
N GLN A 107 -14.80 -27.18 26.73
CA GLN A 107 -15.47 -26.89 28.01
C GLN A 107 -16.96 -26.71 27.83
N ASN A 108 -17.37 -25.90 26.86
CA ASN A 108 -18.77 -25.69 26.51
C ASN A 108 -18.90 -25.16 25.08
N PHE A 109 -19.85 -25.71 24.32
CA PHE A 109 -20.17 -25.23 22.99
C PHE A 109 -20.45 -23.71 22.96
N TRP A 110 -21.14 -23.19 23.97
CA TRP A 110 -21.50 -21.77 24.02
C TRP A 110 -20.29 -20.82 24.12
N ASN A 111 -19.16 -21.27 24.67
CA ASN A 111 -17.97 -20.44 24.82
C ASN A 111 -17.27 -20.18 23.46
N CYS A 112 -17.49 -21.06 22.48
CA CYS A 112 -17.04 -20.89 21.10
C CYS A 112 -17.65 -19.65 20.42
N LEU A 113 -18.88 -19.27 20.80
CA LEU A 113 -19.59 -18.14 20.20
C LEU A 113 -18.83 -16.81 20.36
N LEU A 114 -18.01 -16.68 21.41
CA LEU A 114 -17.19 -15.49 21.61
C LEU A 114 -16.12 -15.33 20.51
N PHE A 115 -15.50 -16.44 20.08
CA PHE A 115 -14.53 -16.43 18.99
C PHE A 115 -15.20 -16.29 17.63
N VAL A 116 -16.38 -16.91 17.46
CA VAL A 116 -17.18 -16.73 16.24
C VAL A 116 -17.64 -15.28 16.10
N SER A 117 -18.13 -14.63 17.16
CA SER A 117 -18.52 -13.22 17.12
C SER A 117 -17.33 -12.30 16.86
N PHE A 118 -16.16 -12.62 17.43
CA PHE A 118 -14.91 -11.92 17.13
C PHE A 118 -14.57 -11.98 15.65
N LEU A 119 -14.66 -13.17 15.02
CA LEU A 119 -14.39 -13.33 13.58
C LEU A 119 -15.44 -12.61 12.71
N LEU A 120 -16.73 -12.69 13.08
CA LEU A 120 -17.79 -11.97 12.37
C LEU A 120 -17.55 -10.46 12.33
N VAL A 121 -17.21 -9.86 13.47
CA VAL A 121 -17.00 -8.41 13.54
C VAL A 121 -15.60 -8.00 13.08
N GLY A 122 -14.56 -8.71 13.50
CA GLY A 122 -13.17 -8.39 13.19
C GLY A 122 -12.81 -8.66 11.73
N LEU A 123 -13.06 -9.88 11.27
CA LEU A 123 -12.64 -10.33 9.93
C LEU A 123 -13.64 -9.90 8.85
N TYR A 124 -14.94 -10.15 9.04
CA TYR A 124 -15.90 -9.89 7.96
C TYR A 124 -16.44 -8.46 7.93
N PHE A 125 -16.38 -7.73 9.03
CA PHE A 125 -16.81 -6.34 9.07
C PHE A 125 -15.61 -5.38 9.05
N LEU A 126 -14.78 -5.36 10.10
CA LEU A 126 -13.72 -4.36 10.24
C LEU A 126 -12.63 -4.47 9.16
N MET A 127 -12.14 -5.66 8.84
CA MET A 127 -11.15 -5.83 7.76
C MET A 127 -11.71 -5.46 6.40
N ASN A 128 -12.98 -5.76 6.12
CA ASN A 128 -13.63 -5.36 4.87
C ASN A 128 -13.82 -3.85 4.78
N VAL A 129 -14.14 -3.17 5.89
CA VAL A 129 -14.19 -1.69 5.94
C VAL A 129 -12.79 -1.09 5.73
N LEU A 130 -11.75 -1.67 6.34
CA LEU A 130 -10.37 -1.23 6.12
C LEU A 130 -9.98 -1.37 4.65
N LEU A 131 -10.26 -2.52 4.04
CA LEU A 131 -10.01 -2.77 2.63
C LEU A 131 -10.77 -1.78 1.75
N ALA A 132 -12.06 -1.54 2.02
CA ALA A 132 -12.88 -0.60 1.27
C ALA A 132 -12.31 0.83 1.33
N ASN A 133 -11.84 1.28 2.50
CA ASN A 133 -11.24 2.60 2.65
C ASN A 133 -9.93 2.73 1.86
N VAL A 134 -9.03 1.74 1.98
CA VAL A 134 -7.77 1.72 1.22
C VAL A 134 -8.04 1.67 -0.29
N TYR A 135 -8.99 0.83 -0.72
CA TYR A 135 -9.37 0.71 -2.12
C TYR A 135 -9.96 2.01 -2.69
N PHE A 136 -10.83 2.69 -1.92
CA PHE A 136 -11.41 3.96 -2.34
C PHE A 136 -10.31 5.01 -2.61
N LYS A 137 -9.33 5.12 -1.70
CA LYS A 137 -8.19 6.04 -1.86
C LYS A 137 -7.31 5.68 -3.04
N PHE A 138 -7.03 4.40 -3.22
CA PHE A 138 -6.30 3.91 -4.37
C PHE A 138 -7.00 4.24 -5.69
N LYS A 139 -8.33 4.05 -5.77
CA LYS A 139 -9.12 4.38 -6.95
C LYS A 139 -9.11 5.89 -7.27
N VAL A 140 -9.29 6.74 -6.27
CA VAL A 140 -9.24 8.20 -6.45
C VAL A 140 -7.89 8.64 -6.99
N ARG A 141 -6.80 8.05 -6.48
CA ARG A 141 -5.44 8.33 -6.95
C ARG A 141 -5.24 7.90 -8.39
N LEU A 142 -5.62 6.68 -8.75
CA LEU A 142 -5.53 6.19 -10.13
C LEU A 142 -6.29 7.08 -11.12
N GLN A 143 -7.47 7.57 -10.73
CA GLN A 143 -8.23 8.51 -11.56
C GLN A 143 -7.52 9.86 -11.69
N SER A 144 -6.97 10.39 -10.59
CA SER A 144 -6.21 11.64 -10.61
C SER A 144 -4.97 11.54 -11.49
N ASP A 145 -4.22 10.44 -11.39
CA ASP A 145 -3.02 10.21 -12.19
C ASP A 145 -3.36 10.05 -13.67
N GLY A 146 -4.48 9.36 -13.98
CA GLY A 146 -4.99 9.24 -15.35
C GLY A 146 -5.34 10.60 -15.97
N VAL A 147 -6.06 11.45 -15.24
CA VAL A 147 -6.40 12.82 -15.70
C VAL A 147 -5.15 13.67 -15.86
N GLN A 148 -4.21 13.60 -14.92
CA GLN A 148 -2.97 14.38 -15.00
C GLN A 148 -2.14 14.00 -16.23
N ASN A 149 -2.04 12.71 -16.55
CA ASN A 149 -1.35 12.24 -17.75
C ASN A 149 -2.00 12.77 -19.04
N MET A 150 -3.33 12.87 -19.09
CA MET A 150 -4.04 13.45 -20.25
C MET A 150 -3.74 14.94 -20.40
N ILE A 151 -3.74 15.70 -19.29
CA ILE A 151 -3.42 17.13 -19.30
C ILE A 151 -1.96 17.36 -19.71
N ASP A 152 -1.03 16.56 -19.20
CA ASP A 152 0.38 16.67 -19.58
C ASP A 152 0.60 16.31 -21.05
N GLN A 153 -0.09 15.28 -21.58
CA GLN A 153 -0.05 14.95 -23.01
C GLN A 153 -0.57 16.10 -23.88
N GLU A 154 -1.70 16.70 -23.50
CA GLU A 154 -2.25 17.86 -24.21
C GLU A 154 -1.28 19.05 -24.16
N ARG A 155 -0.65 19.31 -23.00
CA ARG A 155 0.36 20.36 -22.87
C ARG A 155 1.56 20.11 -23.78
N TYR A 156 2.13 18.91 -23.77
CA TYR A 156 3.27 18.58 -24.63
C TYR A 156 2.92 18.64 -26.12
N LEU A 157 1.70 18.23 -26.49
CA LEU A 157 1.24 18.31 -27.87
C LEU A 157 1.12 19.77 -28.29
N ASN A 158 0.47 20.62 -27.48
CA ASN A 158 0.35 22.05 -27.78
C ASN A 158 1.71 22.72 -27.86
N GLU A 159 2.61 22.50 -26.90
CA GLU A 159 3.98 23.03 -26.95
C GLU A 159 4.78 22.56 -28.18
N TYR A 160 4.50 21.35 -28.69
CA TYR A 160 5.14 20.85 -29.91
C TYR A 160 4.52 21.48 -31.16
N LEU A 161 3.19 21.60 -31.20
CA LEU A 161 2.45 22.24 -32.29
C LEU A 161 2.82 23.72 -32.43
N ASP A 162 2.95 24.45 -31.31
CA ASP A 162 3.34 25.86 -31.28
C ASP A 162 4.73 26.12 -31.91
N ARG A 163 5.61 25.11 -32.02
CA ARG A 163 6.90 25.26 -32.71
C ARG A 163 6.77 25.33 -34.24
N PHE A 164 5.67 24.83 -34.79
CA PHE A 164 5.40 24.81 -36.23
C PHE A 164 4.47 25.93 -36.68
N ASP A 165 3.79 26.61 -35.75
CA ASP A 165 2.99 27.81 -36.02
C ASP A 165 3.90 29.05 -36.02
N ILE A 166 4.39 29.43 -37.21
CA ILE A 166 5.32 30.56 -37.40
C ILE A 166 4.56 31.89 -37.25
N ASP A 167 3.28 31.90 -37.62
CA ASP A 167 2.43 33.08 -37.67
C ASP A 167 1.75 33.38 -36.33
N ASN A 168 1.85 32.46 -35.36
CA ASN A 168 1.34 32.58 -33.99
C ASN A 168 -0.17 32.91 -33.95
N ASN A 169 -0.89 32.39 -34.93
CA ASN A 169 -2.31 32.65 -35.16
C ASN A 169 -3.19 31.54 -34.54
N GLY A 170 -2.59 30.50 -33.97
CA GLY A 170 -3.25 29.36 -33.33
C GLY A 170 -3.77 28.31 -34.32
N ILE A 171 -3.43 28.42 -35.61
CA ILE A 171 -3.83 27.51 -36.69
C ILE A 171 -2.65 27.24 -37.63
N MET A 172 -2.37 25.97 -37.92
CA MET A 172 -1.32 25.64 -38.90
C MET A 172 -1.81 25.88 -40.31
N GLU A 173 -1.08 26.70 -41.07
CA GLU A 173 -1.30 26.81 -42.51
C GLU A 173 -0.95 25.49 -43.22
N PRO A 174 -1.47 25.25 -44.45
CA PRO A 174 -1.22 24.00 -45.17
C PRO A 174 0.27 23.69 -45.41
N GLY A 175 1.12 24.72 -45.53
CA GLY A 175 2.58 24.58 -45.69
C GLY A 175 3.28 24.14 -44.40
N GLU A 176 2.89 24.70 -43.26
CA GLU A 176 3.39 24.34 -41.92
C GLU A 176 2.94 22.94 -41.54
N THR A 177 1.67 22.63 -41.79
CA THR A 177 1.07 21.30 -41.59
C THR A 177 1.84 20.22 -42.36
N LYS A 178 2.23 20.49 -43.62
CA LYS A 178 3.02 19.55 -44.42
C LYS A 178 4.37 19.25 -43.77
N SER A 179 5.03 20.28 -43.24
CA SER A 179 6.34 20.14 -42.58
C SER A 179 6.24 19.32 -41.29
N PHE A 180 5.20 19.55 -40.49
CA PHE A 180 4.87 18.75 -39.31
C PHE A 180 4.64 17.27 -39.67
N TYR A 181 3.81 16.98 -40.67
CA TYR A 181 3.57 15.60 -41.11
C TYR A 181 4.84 14.93 -41.63
N GLU A 182 5.68 15.64 -42.40
CA GLU A 182 6.96 15.10 -42.86
C GLU A 182 7.88 14.70 -41.71
N GLU A 183 7.87 15.43 -40.59
CA GLU A 183 8.64 15.09 -39.39
C GLU A 183 8.04 13.89 -38.64
N ILE A 184 6.70 13.84 -38.50
CA ILE A 184 6.00 12.67 -37.96
C ILE A 184 6.28 11.41 -38.79
N PHE A 185 6.26 11.51 -40.13
CA PHE A 185 6.53 10.37 -41.00
C PHE A 185 8.00 9.91 -40.95
N LYS A 186 8.94 10.78 -40.57
CA LYS A 186 10.34 10.38 -40.28
C LYS A 186 10.47 9.65 -38.95
N PHE A 187 9.61 9.96 -37.98
CA PHE A 187 9.40 9.15 -36.78
C PHE A 187 8.60 7.89 -37.16
N ASP A 188 9.26 6.87 -37.68
CA ASP A 188 8.59 5.60 -38.01
C ASP A 188 7.95 4.98 -36.75
N VAL A 189 6.63 5.13 -36.63
CA VAL A 189 5.78 4.59 -35.54
C VAL A 189 5.93 3.07 -35.38
N ARG A 190 6.48 2.39 -36.40
CA ARG A 190 6.74 0.95 -36.38
C ARG A 190 7.91 0.56 -35.46
N GLN A 191 8.85 1.47 -35.20
CA GLN A 191 10.03 1.19 -34.39
C GLN A 191 9.74 1.25 -32.88
N SER A 192 8.84 2.15 -32.45
CA SER A 192 8.47 2.31 -31.04
C SER A 192 7.63 1.16 -30.47
N ARG A 193 6.81 0.48 -31.28
CA ARG A 193 6.00 -0.67 -30.79
C ARG A 193 6.87 -1.90 -30.47
N VAL A 194 8.00 -2.07 -31.14
CA VAL A 194 8.93 -3.19 -30.92
C VAL A 194 9.69 -3.06 -29.59
N ASP A 195 9.99 -1.83 -29.15
CA ASP A 195 10.69 -1.58 -27.88
C ASP A 195 9.81 -1.78 -26.63
N TYR A 196 8.49 -1.68 -26.75
CA TYR A 196 7.57 -1.95 -25.63
C TYR A 196 7.37 -3.45 -25.38
N ASP A 197 7.39 -4.27 -26.43
CA ASP A 197 7.21 -5.72 -26.34
C ASP A 197 8.50 -6.46 -25.89
N THR A 198 9.67 -5.82 -25.97
CA THR A 198 10.95 -6.38 -25.51
C THR A 198 11.31 -6.05 -24.06
N LEU A 199 10.53 -5.18 -23.40
CA LEU A 199 10.70 -4.75 -22.01
C LEU A 199 9.70 -5.40 -21.03
N GLN A 200 8.84 -6.31 -21.51
CA GLN A 200 8.06 -7.25 -20.69
C GLN A 200 8.74 -8.61 -20.60
#